data_AF-A0A831LPL4-F1
#
_entry.id   AF-A0A831LPL4-F1
#
_cell.length_a   1.000
_cell.length_b   1.000
_cell.length_c   1.000
_cell.angle_alpha   90.00
_cell.angle_beta   90.00
_cell.angle_gamma   90.00
#
_symmetry.space_group_name_H-M   'P 1'
#
loop_
_entity.id
_entity.type
_entity.pdbx_description
1 polymer ?
#
loop_
_entity_poly.entity_id
_entity_poly.type
_entity_poly.pdbx_seq_one_letter_code
_entity_poly.pdbx_strand_id
1 'polypeptide(L)'
;RIGRTPETATAKKPRTKRSKSPKTDRSILRSLIIEALNELGGSAHKNDLYKLIEKKYEGRFLPGDFDYLPDGKRIVWKNYSDWEGTAMRQEGLLKSDSPRGIWELSEDHR
;
A
#
# COMPACT_ATOMS: atom_id res chain seq x y z
N ARG A 1 -40.73 -20.79 17.42
CA ARG A 1 -39.80 -19.70 17.01
C ARG A 1 -38.39 -20.23 17.25
N ILE A 2 -37.73 -20.72 16.21
CA ILE A 2 -36.49 -21.51 16.32
C ILE A 2 -35.33 -20.56 16.63
N GLY A 3 -34.62 -20.85 17.73
CA GLY A 3 -33.47 -20.10 18.21
C GLY A 3 -32.27 -20.26 17.27
N ARG A 4 -31.66 -19.13 16.93
CA ARG A 4 -30.45 -19.04 16.10
C ARG A 4 -29.25 -19.46 16.93
N THR A 5 -28.59 -20.54 16.53
CA THR A 5 -27.33 -21.06 17.08
C THR A 5 -26.19 -20.05 16.95
N PRO A 6 -25.20 -20.03 17.87
CA PRO A 6 -24.02 -19.17 17.75
C PRO A 6 -23.05 -19.74 16.70
N GLU A 7 -22.77 -18.94 15.67
CA GLU A 7 -21.87 -19.26 14.58
C GLU A 7 -20.41 -19.20 15.05
N THR A 8 -19.80 -20.38 15.14
CA THR A 8 -18.38 -20.73 14.99
C THR A 8 -17.35 -19.62 15.16
N ALA A 9 -16.61 -19.67 16.28
CA ALA A 9 -15.31 -19.04 16.44
C ALA A 9 -14.35 -19.57 15.36
N THR A 10 -13.95 -18.69 14.43
CA THR A 10 -12.98 -19.03 13.39
C THR A 10 -11.62 -19.28 14.03
N ALA A 11 -11.11 -20.50 13.88
CA ALA A 11 -9.78 -20.89 14.31
C ALA A 11 -8.73 -19.97 13.65
N LYS A 12 -7.94 -19.26 14.47
CA LYS A 12 -6.85 -18.40 13.99
C LYS A 12 -5.81 -19.28 13.29
N LYS A 13 -5.73 -19.18 11.96
CA LYS A 13 -4.66 -19.82 11.17
C LYS A 13 -3.29 -19.48 11.78
N PRO A 14 -2.36 -20.44 11.88
CA PRO A 14 -1.02 -20.18 12.39
C PRO A 14 -0.36 -19.06 11.58
N ARG A 15 0.19 -18.06 12.27
CA ARG A 15 0.86 -16.92 11.63
C ARG A 15 2.06 -17.45 10.85
N THR A 16 1.95 -17.54 9.53
CA THR A 16 3.03 -17.91 8.63
C THR A 16 4.24 -17.02 8.91
N LYS A 17 5.44 -17.60 9.02
CA LYS A 17 6.69 -16.84 9.23
C LYS A 17 6.84 -15.78 8.13
N ARG A 18 7.22 -14.56 8.51
CA ARG A 18 7.50 -13.48 7.55
C ARG A 18 8.60 -13.93 6.58
N SER A 19 8.47 -13.61 5.30
CA SER A 19 9.48 -13.94 4.30
C SER A 19 10.81 -13.26 4.66
N LYS A 20 11.91 -14.02 4.53
CA LYS A 20 13.28 -13.52 4.78
C LYS A 20 13.87 -12.79 3.56
N SER A 21 13.15 -12.76 2.45
CA SER A 21 13.56 -12.09 1.23
C SER A 21 13.73 -10.58 1.46
N PRO A 22 14.78 -9.96 0.88
CA PRO A 22 14.98 -8.52 0.95
C PRO A 22 13.83 -7.80 0.23
N LYS A 23 13.52 -6.59 0.70
CA LYS A 23 12.38 -5.77 0.28
C LYS A 23 12.84 -4.34 0.04
N THR A 24 12.23 -3.63 -0.91
CA THR A 24 12.50 -2.22 -1.14
C THR A 24 12.27 -1.43 0.15
N ASP A 25 13.20 -0.52 0.44
CA ASP A 25 13.12 0.31 1.64
C ASP A 25 11.90 1.24 1.58
N ARG A 26 11.36 1.57 2.76
CA ARG A 26 10.18 2.46 2.87
C ARG A 26 10.47 3.86 2.36
N SER A 27 11.67 4.38 2.58
CA SER A 27 12.09 5.68 2.06
C SER A 27 12.04 5.73 0.53
N ILE A 28 12.45 4.64 -0.13
CA ILE A 28 12.38 4.51 -1.59
C ILE A 28 10.92 4.49 -2.05
N LEU A 29 10.06 3.68 -1.40
CA LEU A 29 8.64 3.62 -1.74
C LEU A 29 7.95 4.98 -1.59
N ARG A 30 8.30 5.74 -0.54
CA ARG A 30 7.81 7.10 -0.32
C ARG A 30 8.22 8.03 -1.46
N SER A 31 9.48 8.03 -1.86
CA SER A 31 9.95 8.83 -3.00
C SER A 31 9.23 8.47 -4.30
N LEU A 32 9.04 7.17 -4.56
CA LEU A 32 8.29 6.69 -5.74
C LEU A 32 6.82 7.14 -5.73
N ILE A 33 6.17 7.17 -4.56
CA ILE A 33 4.79 7.67 -4.43
C ILE A 33 4.72 9.16 -4.78
N ILE A 34 5.63 9.98 -4.23
CA ILE A 34 5.65 11.43 -4.50
C ILE A 34 5.90 11.69 -5.98
N GLU A 35 6.92 11.04 -6.56
CA GLU A 35 7.27 11.18 -7.96
C GLU A 35 6.12 10.78 -8.88
N ALA A 36 5.49 9.63 -8.62
CA ALA A 36 4.37 9.17 -9.43
C ALA A 36 3.11 10.05 -9.27
N LEU A 37 2.85 10.61 -8.08
CA LEU A 37 1.79 11.59 -7.91
C LEU A 37 2.07 12.87 -8.70
N ASN A 38 3.30 13.40 -8.67
CA ASN A 38 3.69 14.56 -9.46
C ASN A 38 3.49 14.33 -10.96
N GLU A 39 3.91 13.17 -11.49
CA GLU A 39 3.68 12.80 -12.89
C GLU A 39 2.19 12.68 -13.25
N LEU A 40 1.35 12.30 -12.29
CA LEU A 40 -0.11 12.21 -12.46
C LEU A 40 -0.84 13.54 -12.16
N GLY A 41 -0.11 14.65 -12.05
CA GLY A 41 -0.69 15.99 -11.82
C GLY A 41 -0.95 16.31 -10.34
N GLY A 42 -0.24 15.64 -9.44
CA GLY A 42 -0.30 15.80 -7.98
C GLY A 42 -1.48 15.09 -7.29
N SER A 43 -2.34 14.41 -8.04
CA SER A 43 -3.48 13.65 -7.49
C SER A 43 -3.82 12.47 -8.39
N ALA A 44 -4.01 11.29 -7.81
CA ALA A 44 -4.33 10.10 -8.58
C ALA A 44 -5.12 9.05 -7.78
N HIS A 45 -5.83 8.19 -8.50
CA HIS A 45 -6.35 6.98 -7.92
C HIS A 45 -5.22 6.00 -7.61
N LYS A 46 -5.27 5.38 -6.43
CA LYS A 46 -4.22 4.51 -5.90
C LYS A 46 -3.82 3.38 -6.85
N ASN A 47 -4.79 2.82 -7.57
CA ASN A 47 -4.48 1.76 -8.54
C ASN A 47 -3.66 2.26 -9.73
N ASP A 48 -3.88 3.50 -10.17
CA ASP A 48 -3.13 4.09 -11.29
C ASP A 48 -1.75 4.53 -10.83
N LEU A 49 -1.65 5.05 -9.60
CA LEU A 49 -0.38 5.27 -8.91
C LEU A 49 0.46 3.99 -8.87
N TYR A 50 -0.12 2.86 -8.44
CA TYR A 50 0.60 1.58 -8.41
C TYR A 50 1.06 1.12 -9.78
N LYS A 51 0.22 1.25 -10.82
CA LYS A 51 0.63 0.88 -12.19
C LYS A 51 1.82 1.72 -12.66
N LEU A 52 1.83 3.01 -12.35
CA LEU A 52 2.92 3.90 -12.72
C LEU A 52 4.21 3.55 -11.96
N ILE A 53 4.14 3.34 -10.65
CA ILE A 53 5.28 2.91 -9.84
C ILE A 53 5.81 1.54 -10.32
N GLU A 54 4.92 0.59 -10.59
CA GLU A 54 5.28 -0.75 -11.08
C GLU A 54 6.03 -0.65 -12.41
N LYS A 55 5.54 0.16 -13.36
CA LYS A 55 6.20 0.41 -14.65
C LYS A 55 7.53 1.14 -14.51
N LYS A 56 7.62 2.12 -13.62
CA LYS A 56 8.79 3.00 -13.48
C LYS A 56 9.93 2.37 -12.69
N TYR A 57 9.59 1.57 -11.70
CA TYR A 57 10.53 0.87 -10.84
C TYR A 57 10.63 -0.62 -11.19
N GLU A 58 10.14 -1.00 -12.38
CA GLU A 58 10.27 -2.35 -12.92
C GLU A 58 11.75 -2.77 -12.97
N GLY A 59 12.04 -4.01 -12.57
CA GLY A 59 13.39 -4.54 -12.54
C GLY A 59 14.27 -4.02 -11.39
N ARG A 60 13.79 -3.08 -10.56
CA ARG A 60 14.51 -2.59 -9.36
C ARG A 60 13.89 -3.05 -8.05
N PHE A 61 12.65 -3.54 -8.09
CA PHE A 61 12.04 -4.22 -6.95
C PHE A 61 12.86 -5.44 -6.53
N LEU A 62 12.93 -5.68 -5.23
CA LEU A 62 13.61 -6.85 -4.70
C LEU A 62 12.65 -8.05 -4.71
N PRO A 63 13.17 -9.29 -4.69
CA PRO A 63 12.32 -10.48 -4.77
C PRO A 63 11.21 -10.54 -3.71
N GLY A 64 11.47 -10.00 -2.50
CA GLY A 64 10.49 -10.00 -1.41
C GLY A 64 9.36 -8.98 -1.56
N ASP A 65 9.45 -8.05 -2.52
CA ASP A 65 8.41 -7.06 -2.79
C ASP A 65 7.20 -7.70 -3.46
N PHE A 66 7.45 -8.71 -4.32
CA PHE A 66 6.42 -9.47 -5.03
C PHE A 66 5.84 -10.63 -4.22
N ASP A 67 6.33 -10.86 -2.99
CA ASP A 67 5.75 -11.85 -2.10
C ASP A 67 4.30 -11.51 -1.77
N TYR A 68 3.48 -12.54 -1.62
CA TYR A 68 2.14 -12.40 -1.06
C TYR A 68 2.20 -12.31 0.47
N LEU A 69 1.33 -11.49 1.02
CA LEU A 69 1.05 -11.49 2.46
C LEU A 69 0.38 -12.80 2.89
N PRO A 70 0.33 -13.12 4.20
CA PRO A 70 -0.29 -14.35 4.70
C PRO A 70 -1.76 -14.54 4.33
N ASP A 71 -2.43 -13.48 3.88
CA ASP A 71 -3.81 -13.54 3.37
C ASP A 71 -3.92 -14.05 1.93
N GLY A 72 -2.80 -14.18 1.21
CA GLY A 72 -2.72 -14.64 -0.17
C GLY A 72 -3.36 -13.70 -1.20
N LYS A 73 -3.75 -12.49 -0.81
CA LYS A 73 -4.49 -11.55 -1.67
C LYS A 73 -3.69 -10.30 -1.99
N ARG A 74 -2.87 -9.85 -1.04
CA ARG A 74 -2.12 -8.60 -1.16
C ARG A 74 -0.64 -8.88 -1.35
N ILE A 75 -0.01 -8.09 -2.21
CA ILE A 75 1.42 -8.11 -2.46
C ILE A 75 2.12 -7.18 -1.45
N VAL A 76 3.31 -7.58 -0.99
CA VAL A 76 4.05 -6.88 0.08
C VAL A 76 4.29 -5.42 -0.24
N TRP A 77 4.81 -5.08 -1.43
CA TRP A 77 5.16 -3.69 -1.74
C TRP A 77 3.92 -2.78 -1.81
N LYS A 78 2.81 -3.25 -2.39
CA LYS A 78 1.54 -2.49 -2.43
C LYS A 78 1.03 -2.21 -1.02
N ASN A 79 1.11 -3.21 -0.13
CA ASN A 79 0.77 -3.02 1.26
C ASN A 79 1.73 -2.05 1.97
N TYR A 80 3.04 -2.11 1.71
CA TYR A 80 3.98 -1.15 2.28
C TYR A 80 3.73 0.26 1.77
N SER A 81 3.45 0.43 0.48
CA SER A 81 3.01 1.71 -0.07
C SER A 81 1.76 2.22 0.65
N ASP A 82 0.76 1.37 0.94
CA ASP A 82 -0.42 1.76 1.73
C ASP A 82 -0.06 2.29 3.13
N TRP A 83 0.88 1.62 3.81
CA TRP A 83 1.39 2.09 5.10
C TRP A 83 2.10 3.44 4.96
N GLU A 84 2.94 3.61 3.93
CA GLU A 84 3.61 4.88 3.66
C GLU A 84 2.60 5.99 3.33
N GLY A 85 1.60 5.76 2.49
CA GLY A 85 0.55 6.75 2.22
C GLY A 85 -0.26 7.12 3.47
N THR A 86 -0.41 6.19 4.41
CA THR A 86 -1.03 6.49 5.72
C THR A 86 -0.13 7.39 6.57
N ALA A 87 1.17 7.09 6.63
CA ALA A 87 2.15 7.93 7.33
C ALA A 87 2.25 9.33 6.69
N MET A 88 2.34 9.41 5.37
CA MET A 88 2.38 10.66 4.61
C MET A 88 1.15 11.54 4.86
N ARG A 89 -0.06 10.97 5.03
CA ARG A 89 -1.23 11.76 5.43
C ARG A 89 -1.13 12.31 6.85
N GLN A 90 -0.60 11.52 7.79
CA GLN A 90 -0.41 11.96 9.18
C GLN A 90 0.65 13.06 9.27
N GLU A 91 1.66 13.00 8.40
CA GLU A 91 2.72 14.00 8.28
C GLU A 91 2.31 15.23 7.47
N GLY A 92 1.12 15.25 6.86
CA GLY A 92 0.63 16.38 6.07
C GLY A 92 1.17 16.47 4.63
N LEU A 93 1.91 15.45 4.16
CA LEU A 93 2.36 15.36 2.77
C LEU A 93 1.24 15.05 1.81
N LEU A 94 0.33 14.16 2.21
CA LEU A 94 -0.87 13.84 1.46
C LEU A 94 -2.07 14.49 2.14
N LYS A 95 -3.01 14.96 1.34
CA LYS A 95 -4.29 15.49 1.84
C LYS A 95 -5.08 14.41 2.56
N SER A 96 -5.67 14.79 3.69
CA SER A 96 -6.48 13.91 4.54
C SER A 96 -7.95 13.88 4.13
N ASP A 97 -8.40 14.90 3.40
CA ASP A 97 -9.76 15.11 2.89
C ASP A 97 -9.98 14.61 1.46
N SER A 98 -8.98 13.94 0.86
CA SER A 98 -9.12 13.35 -0.47
C SER A 98 -10.22 12.27 -0.53
N PRO A 99 -10.92 12.13 -1.68
CA PRO A 99 -11.90 11.06 -1.87
C PRO A 99 -11.31 9.67 -1.64
N ARG A 100 -12.17 8.70 -1.28
CA ARG A 100 -11.74 7.32 -1.08
C ARG A 100 -11.03 6.77 -2.31
N GLY A 101 -9.83 6.22 -2.10
CA GLY A 101 -9.00 5.65 -3.16
C GLY A 101 -8.18 6.67 -3.94
N ILE A 102 -8.40 7.97 -3.73
CA ILE A 102 -7.59 9.05 -4.30
C ILE A 102 -6.52 9.48 -3.30
N TRP A 103 -5.30 9.66 -3.80
CA TRP A 103 -4.17 10.20 -3.05
C TRP A 103 -3.77 11.50 -3.73
N GLU A 104 -3.66 12.56 -2.94
CA GLU A 104 -3.34 13.90 -3.43
C GLU A 104 -2.25 14.51 -2.58
N LEU A 105 -1.25 15.11 -3.22
CA LEU A 105 -0.20 15.87 -2.55
C LEU A 105 -0.79 17.14 -1.93
N SER A 106 -0.28 17.50 -0.76
CA SER A 106 -0.53 18.80 -0.14
C SER A 106 0.05 19.92 -1.01
N GLU A 107 -0.55 21.10 -0.98
CA GLU A 107 -0.14 22.26 -1.80
C GLU A 107 1.30 22.70 -1.54
N ASP A 108 1.79 22.49 -0.31
CA ASP A 108 3.16 22.80 0.10
C ASP A 108 4.20 21.81 -0.48
N HIS A 109 3.74 20.67 -1.01
CA HIS A 109 4.58 19.55 -1.44
C HIS A 109 4.36 19.15 -2.91
N ARG A 110 3.81 20.06 -3.72
CA ARG A 110 3.49 19.87 -5.13
C ARG A 110 4.53 20.48 -6.06
#